data_AF-A0A4R2R5I1-F1
#
_entry.id   AF-A0A4R2R5I1-F1
#
_cell.length_a   1.000
_cell.length_b   1.000
_cell.length_c   1.000
_cell.angle_alpha   90.00
_cell.angle_beta   90.00
_cell.angle_gamma   90.00
#
_symmetry.space_group_name_H-M   'P 1'
#
loop_
_entity.id
_entity.type
_entity.pdbx_description
1 polymer ?
#
loop_
_entity_poly.entity_id
_entity_poly.type
_entity_poly.pdbx_seq_one_letter_code
_entity_poly.pdbx_strand_id
1 'polypeptide(L)'
;MIMPVVTDAVLADAQVLWDFHRIDDPLQPVDIAIGLGSHDPGVPVYAAELYHQGLFPLIVFTGANAPTTIDTFPRGEAVHYREIAIEHGVPASAILLETRATHTGENIDFTCALLDEHGITVHSALLLSRPYQQRRARSTAIARWPDIDLSCSAAHTPMTEYLAKIGTERVINMLVGDTQRLTHYAHTDEHIPTHVQRAYQRLITAGYTTRLLRSS
;
A
#
# COMPACT_ATOMS: atom_id res chain seq x y z
N MET A 1 6.69 13.29 -25.82
CA MET A 1 7.41 13.51 -24.54
C MET A 1 8.55 12.52 -24.53
N ILE A 2 9.80 12.98 -24.36
CA ILE A 2 10.97 12.08 -24.32
C ILE A 2 10.87 11.29 -23.01
N MET A 3 10.91 9.96 -23.09
CA MET A 3 10.88 9.11 -21.90
C MET A 3 12.16 9.33 -21.08
N PRO A 4 12.07 9.47 -19.75
CA PRO A 4 13.25 9.67 -18.91
C PRO A 4 14.15 8.42 -18.97
N VAL A 5 15.44 8.61 -19.22
CA VAL A 5 16.43 7.53 -19.29
C VAL A 5 16.68 7.00 -17.87
N VAL A 6 16.45 5.71 -17.66
CA VAL A 6 16.81 5.04 -16.40
C VAL A 6 18.33 4.89 -16.36
N THR A 7 18.97 5.55 -15.39
CA THR A 7 20.42 5.49 -15.13
C THR A 7 20.68 4.91 -13.74
N ASP A 8 21.90 4.49 -13.46
CA ASP A 8 22.30 4.02 -12.12
C ASP A 8 22.05 5.07 -11.03
N ALA A 9 22.24 6.37 -11.36
CA ALA A 9 21.94 7.47 -10.45
C ALA A 9 20.44 7.56 -10.12
N VAL A 10 19.58 7.37 -11.12
CA VAL A 10 18.12 7.31 -10.92
C VAL A 10 17.74 6.12 -10.06
N LEU A 11 18.33 4.95 -10.31
CA LEU A 11 18.07 3.75 -9.51
C LEU A 11 18.54 3.92 -8.06
N ALA A 12 19.69 4.56 -7.84
CA ALA A 12 20.17 4.88 -6.50
C ALA A 12 19.23 5.84 -5.76
N ASP A 13 18.71 6.87 -6.43
CA ASP A 13 17.72 7.78 -5.85
C ASP A 13 16.38 7.09 -5.56
N ALA A 14 15.94 6.20 -6.45
CA ALA A 14 14.75 5.39 -6.23
C ALA A 14 14.92 4.44 -5.03
N GLN A 15 16.10 3.85 -4.86
CA GLN A 15 16.43 3.00 -3.72
C GLN A 15 16.35 3.78 -2.40
N VAL A 16 16.83 5.03 -2.37
CA VAL A 16 16.69 5.90 -1.19
C VAL A 16 15.21 6.10 -0.82
N LEU A 17 14.33 6.34 -1.80
CA LEU A 17 12.90 6.48 -1.52
C LEU A 17 12.27 5.14 -1.11
N TRP A 18 12.67 4.02 -1.73
CA TRP A 18 12.20 2.68 -1.41
C TRP A 18 12.50 2.31 0.03
N ASP A 19 13.77 2.45 0.44
CA ASP A 19 14.22 2.16 1.80
C ASP A 19 13.60 3.11 2.81
N PHE A 20 13.42 4.38 2.43
CA PHE A 20 12.64 5.29 3.24
C PHE A 20 11.24 4.75 3.44
N HIS A 21 10.44 4.47 2.42
CA HIS A 21 9.03 4.05 2.59
C HIS A 21 8.82 2.72 3.29
N ARG A 22 9.85 1.87 3.37
CA ARG A 22 9.77 0.56 4.03
C ARG A 22 9.68 0.72 5.55
N ILE A 23 8.81 -0.10 6.15
CA ILE A 23 8.68 -0.27 7.59
C ILE A 23 8.88 -1.77 7.86
N ASP A 24 9.79 -2.11 8.77
CA ASP A 24 10.13 -3.48 9.12
C ASP A 24 9.83 -3.75 10.60
N ASP A 25 8.66 -3.33 11.05
CA ASP A 25 8.23 -3.57 12.42
C ASP A 25 7.99 -5.08 12.63
N PRO A 26 8.35 -5.64 13.80
CA PRO A 26 8.06 -7.04 14.11
C PRO A 26 6.57 -7.34 14.01
N LEU A 27 6.22 -8.42 13.32
CA LEU A 27 4.83 -8.87 13.23
C LEU A 27 4.39 -9.51 14.55
N GLN A 28 3.17 -9.18 14.97
CA GLN A 28 2.50 -9.76 16.12
C GLN A 28 1.08 -10.17 15.72
N PRO A 29 0.45 -11.15 16.42
CA PRO A 29 -0.96 -11.44 16.21
C PRO A 29 -1.84 -10.21 16.46
N VAL A 30 -2.82 -10.01 15.59
CA VAL A 30 -3.79 -8.90 15.63
C VAL A 30 -5.20 -9.42 15.34
N ASP A 31 -6.22 -8.60 15.61
CA ASP A 31 -7.61 -9.00 15.42
C ASP A 31 -7.99 -9.14 13.94
N ILE A 32 -7.45 -8.26 13.07
CA ILE A 32 -7.70 -8.28 11.64
C ILE A 32 -6.48 -7.88 10.80
N ALA A 33 -6.44 -8.35 9.56
CA ALA A 33 -5.64 -7.74 8.51
C ALA A 33 -6.50 -6.89 7.57
N ILE A 34 -5.93 -5.80 7.05
CA ILE A 34 -6.57 -4.94 6.04
C ILE A 34 -5.67 -4.93 4.81
N GLY A 35 -6.08 -5.63 3.75
CA GLY A 35 -5.38 -5.64 2.47
C GLY A 35 -5.82 -4.48 1.59
N LEU A 36 -4.94 -3.51 1.39
CA LEU A 36 -5.21 -2.34 0.57
C LEU A 36 -5.14 -2.69 -0.92
N GLY A 37 -6.29 -2.57 -1.58
CA GLY A 37 -6.45 -2.74 -3.02
C GLY A 37 -5.42 -1.95 -3.81
N SER A 38 -4.84 -2.62 -4.79
CA SER A 38 -3.92 -2.03 -5.73
C SER A 38 -3.73 -2.92 -6.96
N HIS A 39 -2.96 -2.45 -7.93
CA HIS A 39 -2.51 -3.24 -9.08
C HIS A 39 -1.57 -4.42 -8.78
N ASP A 40 -1.07 -4.58 -7.54
CA ASP A 40 -0.10 -5.63 -7.21
C ASP A 40 -0.80 -6.87 -6.63
N PRO A 41 -0.78 -8.02 -7.32
CA PRO A 41 -1.36 -9.25 -6.78
C PRO A 41 -0.54 -9.85 -5.64
N GLY A 42 0.65 -9.32 -5.33
CA GLY A 42 1.47 -9.79 -4.21
C GLY A 42 0.86 -9.52 -2.83
N VAL A 43 0.01 -8.51 -2.69
CA VAL A 43 -0.64 -8.16 -1.41
C VAL A 43 -1.54 -9.29 -0.88
N PRO A 44 -2.51 -9.83 -1.65
CA PRO A 44 -3.35 -10.94 -1.19
C PRO A 44 -2.59 -12.26 -1.00
N VAL A 45 -1.52 -12.50 -1.78
CA VAL A 45 -0.63 -13.66 -1.56
C VAL A 45 0.05 -13.56 -0.20
N TYR A 46 0.64 -12.40 0.10
CA TYR A 46 1.29 -12.16 1.38
C TYR A 46 0.27 -12.20 2.55
N ALA A 47 -0.94 -11.69 2.35
CA ALA A 47 -2.02 -11.82 3.32
C ALA A 47 -2.35 -13.28 3.63
N ALA A 48 -2.40 -14.15 2.61
CA ALA A 48 -2.61 -15.58 2.80
C ALA A 48 -1.46 -16.25 3.56
N GLU A 49 -0.20 -15.90 3.27
CA GLU A 49 0.96 -16.41 3.99
C GLU A 49 0.90 -16.08 5.49
N LEU A 50 0.56 -14.83 5.83
CA LEU A 50 0.44 -14.38 7.22
C LEU A 50 -0.79 -14.97 7.93
N TYR A 51 -1.88 -15.20 7.20
CA TYR A 51 -3.06 -15.91 7.71
C TYR A 51 -2.69 -17.33 8.15
N HIS A 52 -1.94 -18.07 7.32
CA HIS A 52 -1.49 -19.43 7.65
C HIS A 52 -0.49 -19.48 8.80
N GLN A 53 0.21 -18.37 9.08
CA GLN A 53 1.03 -18.21 10.28
C GLN A 53 0.22 -17.90 11.54
N GLY A 54 -1.10 -17.72 11.42
CA GLY A 54 -1.99 -17.45 12.56
C GLY A 54 -1.93 -16.02 13.08
N LEU A 55 -1.46 -15.06 12.27
CA LEU A 55 -1.33 -13.66 12.71
C LEU A 55 -2.66 -12.92 12.82
N PHE A 56 -3.71 -13.38 12.14
CA PHE A 56 -5.05 -12.80 12.24
C PHE A 56 -6.10 -13.82 11.78
N PRO A 57 -7.30 -13.81 12.39
CA PRO A 57 -8.38 -14.71 12.01
C PRO A 57 -9.23 -14.19 10.83
N LEU A 58 -9.16 -12.89 10.51
CA LEU A 58 -10.02 -12.22 9.54
C LEU A 58 -9.24 -11.22 8.68
N ILE A 59 -9.56 -11.17 7.39
CA ILE A 59 -8.98 -10.27 6.41
C ILE A 59 -10.09 -9.39 5.83
N VAL A 60 -9.89 -8.08 5.81
CA VAL A 60 -10.71 -7.15 5.02
C VAL A 60 -9.91 -6.76 3.78
N PHE A 61 -10.39 -7.10 2.59
CA PHE A 61 -9.87 -6.52 1.37
C PHE A 61 -10.71 -5.31 0.98
N THR A 62 -10.05 -4.16 0.79
CA THR A 62 -10.70 -2.88 0.49
C THR A 62 -10.12 -2.25 -0.76
N GLY A 63 -10.97 -1.82 -1.69
CA GLY A 63 -10.56 -1.17 -2.92
C GLY A 63 -11.56 -1.35 -4.04
N ALA A 64 -11.93 -0.23 -4.64
CA ALA A 64 -12.74 -0.14 -5.83
C ALA A 64 -11.96 -0.56 -7.08
N ASN A 65 -12.64 -0.50 -8.21
CA ASN A 65 -11.96 -0.61 -9.49
C ASN A 65 -11.38 0.74 -9.90
N ALA A 66 -10.05 0.85 -9.99
CA ALA A 66 -9.38 2.07 -10.41
C ALA A 66 -9.12 2.07 -11.93
N PRO A 67 -9.00 3.23 -12.59
CA PRO A 67 -8.58 3.30 -14.00
C PRO A 67 -7.24 2.59 -14.26
N THR A 68 -6.37 2.48 -13.26
CA THR A 68 -5.07 1.81 -13.35
C THR A 68 -5.12 0.29 -13.22
N THR A 69 -6.28 -0.27 -12.88
CA THR A 69 -6.48 -1.71 -12.66
C THR A 69 -7.63 -2.30 -13.44
N ILE A 70 -8.48 -1.49 -14.08
CA ILE A 70 -9.68 -1.99 -14.77
C ILE A 70 -9.38 -3.06 -15.82
N ASP A 71 -8.26 -2.96 -16.52
CA ASP A 71 -7.82 -3.95 -17.52
C ASP A 71 -7.32 -5.25 -16.88
N THR A 72 -6.78 -5.18 -15.66
CA THR A 72 -6.24 -6.34 -14.93
C THR A 72 -7.30 -6.99 -14.04
N PHE A 73 -8.16 -6.18 -13.40
CA PHE A 73 -9.15 -6.57 -12.40
C PHE A 73 -10.53 -6.00 -12.76
N PRO A 74 -11.20 -6.49 -13.82
CA PRO A 74 -12.44 -5.90 -14.32
C PRO A 74 -13.61 -5.90 -13.30
N ARG A 75 -13.50 -6.68 -12.22
CA ARG A 75 -14.50 -6.76 -11.14
C ARG A 75 -14.14 -5.98 -9.86
N GLY A 76 -13.01 -5.25 -9.84
CA GLY A 76 -12.54 -4.48 -8.69
C GLY A 76 -11.35 -5.11 -7.97
N GLU A 77 -10.49 -4.26 -7.39
CA GLU A 77 -9.26 -4.70 -6.71
C GLU A 77 -9.57 -5.66 -5.54
N ALA A 78 -10.51 -5.32 -4.67
CA ALA A 78 -10.86 -6.14 -3.50
C ALA A 78 -11.44 -7.51 -3.88
N VAL A 79 -12.30 -7.56 -4.91
CA VAL A 79 -12.89 -8.83 -5.40
C VAL A 79 -11.79 -9.77 -5.89
N HIS A 80 -10.84 -9.24 -6.66
CA HIS A 80 -9.75 -10.05 -7.18
C HIS A 80 -8.78 -10.49 -6.07
N TYR A 81 -8.51 -9.63 -5.08
CA TYR A 81 -7.70 -9.99 -3.93
C TYR A 81 -8.29 -11.17 -3.14
N ARG A 82 -9.61 -11.18 -2.95
CA ARG A 82 -10.29 -12.32 -2.32
C ARG A 82 -10.09 -13.61 -3.11
N GLU A 83 -10.15 -13.56 -4.43
CA GLU A 83 -9.96 -14.75 -5.27
C GLU A 83 -8.56 -15.31 -5.12
N ILE A 84 -7.53 -14.47 -5.21
CA ILE A 84 -6.15 -14.87 -4.98
C ILE A 84 -5.99 -15.46 -3.57
N ALA A 85 -6.52 -14.82 -2.53
CA ALA A 85 -6.41 -15.33 -1.16
C ALA A 85 -7.07 -16.72 -1.00
N ILE A 86 -8.22 -16.95 -1.64
CA ILE A 86 -8.90 -18.25 -1.66
C ILE A 86 -8.09 -19.30 -2.42
N GLU A 87 -7.52 -18.94 -3.57
CA GLU A 87 -6.61 -19.82 -4.34
C GLU A 87 -5.38 -20.21 -3.52
N HIS A 88 -4.93 -19.34 -2.62
CA HIS A 88 -3.86 -19.57 -1.65
C HIS A 88 -4.33 -20.19 -0.32
N GLY A 89 -5.56 -20.71 -0.27
CA GLY A 89 -6.05 -21.53 0.84
C GLY A 89 -6.67 -20.78 2.01
N VAL A 90 -6.90 -19.48 1.91
CA VAL A 90 -7.69 -18.73 2.92
C VAL A 90 -9.17 -19.08 2.73
N PRO A 91 -9.89 -19.51 3.78
CA PRO A 91 -11.31 -19.80 3.64
C PRO A 91 -12.10 -18.53 3.36
N ALA A 92 -13.09 -18.62 2.46
CA ALA A 92 -13.94 -17.48 2.09
C ALA A 92 -14.67 -16.83 3.29
N SER A 93 -14.90 -17.58 4.37
CA SER A 93 -15.50 -17.09 5.61
C SER A 93 -14.57 -16.23 6.47
N ALA A 94 -13.26 -16.26 6.21
CA ALA A 94 -12.27 -15.42 6.88
C ALA A 94 -11.99 -14.11 6.11
N ILE A 95 -12.78 -13.80 5.07
CA ILE A 95 -12.56 -12.65 4.20
C ILE A 95 -13.84 -11.80 4.12
N LEU A 96 -13.72 -10.51 4.45
CA LEU A 96 -14.70 -9.49 4.14
C LEU A 96 -14.24 -8.63 2.95
N LEU A 97 -15.21 -8.11 2.20
CA LEU A 97 -14.97 -7.29 1.01
C LEU A 97 -15.57 -5.89 1.16
N GLU A 98 -14.73 -4.89 0.92
CA GLU A 98 -15.10 -3.50 0.74
C GLU A 98 -14.71 -3.07 -0.69
N THR A 99 -15.65 -2.64 -1.52
CA THR A 99 -15.44 -2.45 -2.97
C THR A 99 -15.61 -1.00 -3.45
N ARG A 100 -15.71 -0.03 -2.53
CA ARG A 100 -16.02 1.36 -2.86
C ARG A 100 -14.82 2.28 -2.73
N ALA A 101 -13.82 1.93 -1.93
CA ALA A 101 -12.73 2.85 -1.64
C ALA A 101 -11.83 3.11 -2.86
N THR A 102 -11.56 4.39 -3.14
CA THR A 102 -10.73 4.83 -4.28
C THR A 102 -9.39 5.39 -3.88
N HIS A 103 -9.17 5.57 -2.57
CA HIS A 103 -7.91 6.02 -2.01
C HIS A 103 -7.72 5.51 -0.57
N THR A 104 -6.50 5.62 -0.04
CA THR A 104 -6.15 5.07 1.28
C THR A 104 -7.00 5.59 2.43
N GLY A 105 -7.44 6.85 2.44
CA GLY A 105 -8.36 7.35 3.46
C GLY A 105 -9.69 6.59 3.49
N GLU A 106 -10.36 6.48 2.33
CA GLU A 106 -11.59 5.70 2.17
C GLU A 106 -11.38 4.21 2.48
N ASN A 107 -10.21 3.64 2.15
CA ASN A 107 -9.93 2.25 2.50
C ASN A 107 -10.11 2.01 4.01
N ILE A 108 -9.64 2.95 4.83
CA ILE A 108 -9.76 2.87 6.29
C ILE A 108 -11.19 3.17 6.72
N ASP A 109 -11.75 4.31 6.30
CA ASP A 109 -13.08 4.76 6.70
C ASP A 109 -14.16 3.71 6.35
N PHE A 110 -14.08 3.10 5.17
CA PHE A 110 -15.04 2.07 4.75
C PHE A 110 -14.76 0.70 5.36
N THR A 111 -13.51 0.39 5.73
CA THR A 111 -13.22 -0.81 6.53
C THR A 111 -13.86 -0.70 7.91
N CYS A 112 -13.73 0.45 8.59
CA CYS A 112 -14.38 0.70 9.88
C CYS A 112 -15.90 0.51 9.77
N ALA A 113 -16.53 1.17 8.79
CA ALA A 113 -17.96 1.05 8.57
C ALA A 113 -18.40 -0.40 8.28
N LEU A 114 -17.62 -1.15 7.50
CA LEU A 114 -17.92 -2.56 7.19
C LEU A 114 -17.86 -3.45 8.44
N LEU A 115 -16.89 -3.22 9.32
CA LEU A 115 -16.77 -3.95 10.59
C LEU A 115 -17.95 -3.65 11.52
N ASP A 116 -18.36 -2.39 11.62
CA ASP A 116 -19.53 -1.96 12.39
C ASP A 116 -20.82 -2.60 11.87
N GLU A 117 -21.01 -2.63 10.54
CA GLU A 117 -22.15 -3.29 9.88
C GLU A 117 -22.24 -4.80 10.22
N HIS A 118 -21.09 -5.44 10.46
CA HIS A 118 -21.01 -6.85 10.85
C HIS A 118 -21.00 -7.06 12.38
N GLY A 119 -21.02 -5.98 13.17
CA GLY A 119 -20.92 -6.05 14.64
C GLY A 119 -19.58 -6.59 15.14
N ILE A 120 -18.50 -6.39 14.38
CA ILE A 120 -17.16 -6.87 14.71
C ILE A 120 -16.38 -5.75 15.39
N THR A 121 -16.05 -5.94 16.67
CA THR A 121 -15.17 -5.03 17.42
C THR A 121 -13.72 -5.51 17.33
N VAL A 122 -12.80 -4.61 17.03
CA VAL A 122 -11.36 -4.87 16.93
C VAL A 122 -10.57 -3.82 17.70
N HIS A 123 -9.42 -4.21 18.24
CA HIS A 123 -8.50 -3.34 18.95
C HIS A 123 -7.13 -3.25 18.27
N SER A 124 -6.83 -4.19 17.37
CA SER A 124 -5.58 -4.24 16.65
C SER A 124 -5.79 -4.59 15.17
N ALA A 125 -5.00 -3.98 14.29
CA ALA A 125 -5.06 -4.24 12.85
C ALA A 125 -3.67 -4.22 12.21
N LEU A 126 -3.47 -5.11 11.23
CA LEU A 126 -2.29 -5.14 10.37
C LEU A 126 -2.65 -4.65 8.97
N LEU A 127 -2.11 -3.50 8.56
CA LEU A 127 -2.24 -3.01 7.20
C LEU A 127 -1.28 -3.75 6.26
N LEU A 128 -1.82 -4.33 5.20
CA LEU A 128 -1.05 -4.96 4.13
C LEU A 128 -1.14 -4.10 2.88
N SER A 129 0.02 -3.68 2.37
CA SER A 129 0.09 -2.74 1.25
C SER A 129 1.22 -3.09 0.29
N ARG A 130 1.37 -2.28 -0.76
CA ARG A 130 2.56 -2.37 -1.65
C ARG A 130 3.80 -1.92 -0.87
N PRO A 131 4.99 -2.47 -1.15
CA PRO A 131 6.19 -2.18 -0.34
C PRO A 131 6.51 -0.69 -0.19
N TYR A 132 6.32 0.10 -1.25
CA TYR A 132 6.60 1.53 -1.26
C TYR A 132 5.47 2.41 -0.72
N GLN A 133 4.32 1.84 -0.32
CA GLN A 133 3.16 2.58 0.18
C GLN A 133 3.10 2.61 1.73
N GLN A 134 3.86 1.77 2.41
CA GLN A 134 3.70 1.45 3.83
C GLN A 134 3.64 2.69 4.74
N ARG A 135 4.65 3.58 4.70
CA ARG A 135 4.66 4.80 5.53
C ARG A 135 3.43 5.66 5.35
N ARG A 136 3.05 5.93 4.10
CA ARG A 136 1.86 6.75 3.83
C ARG A 136 0.58 6.04 4.27
N ALA A 137 0.48 4.72 4.05
CA ALA A 137 -0.66 3.94 4.50
C ALA A 137 -0.82 4.02 6.01
N ARG A 138 0.26 3.80 6.76
CA ARG A 138 0.29 3.88 8.22
C ARG A 138 -0.09 5.27 8.72
N SER A 139 0.54 6.34 8.21
CA SER A 139 0.24 7.72 8.60
C SER A 139 -1.24 8.08 8.33
N THR A 140 -1.77 7.68 7.16
CA THR A 140 -3.18 7.90 6.82
C THR A 140 -4.11 7.16 7.79
N ALA A 141 -3.81 5.91 8.10
CA ALA A 141 -4.65 5.09 8.95
C ALA A 141 -4.64 5.53 10.41
N ILE A 142 -3.48 5.92 10.97
CA ILE A 142 -3.41 6.51 12.32
C ILE A 142 -4.26 7.77 12.41
N ALA A 143 -4.26 8.61 11.36
CA ALA A 143 -5.07 9.83 11.34
C ALA A 143 -6.58 9.56 11.24
N ARG A 144 -6.98 8.45 10.60
CA ARG A 144 -8.39 8.10 10.35
C ARG A 144 -8.98 7.19 11.43
N TRP A 145 -8.14 6.38 12.06
CA TRP A 145 -8.51 5.42 13.09
C TRP A 145 -7.52 5.52 14.26
N PRO A 146 -7.56 6.62 15.04
CA PRO A 146 -6.55 6.90 16.07
C PRO A 146 -6.57 5.92 17.25
N ASP A 147 -7.70 5.28 17.52
CA ASP A 147 -7.88 4.40 18.68
C ASP A 147 -7.47 2.93 18.42
N ILE A 148 -7.05 2.57 17.21
CA ILE A 148 -6.62 1.20 16.87
C ILE A 148 -5.12 1.01 17.11
N ASP A 149 -4.72 -0.15 17.66
CA ASP A 149 -3.33 -0.58 17.64
C ASP A 149 -2.95 -1.02 16.23
N LEU A 150 -2.25 -0.15 15.51
CA LEU A 150 -1.98 -0.31 14.09
C LEU A 150 -0.52 -0.66 13.80
N SER A 151 -0.33 -1.79 13.14
CA SER A 151 0.92 -2.15 12.47
C SER A 151 0.74 -2.15 10.95
N CYS A 152 1.84 -2.11 10.19
CA CYS A 152 1.80 -2.27 8.74
C CYS A 152 2.92 -3.17 8.25
N SER A 153 2.68 -3.86 7.14
CA SER A 153 3.67 -4.69 6.47
C SER A 153 3.42 -4.77 4.96
N ALA A 154 4.40 -5.28 4.25
CA ALA A 154 4.33 -5.64 2.84
C ALA A 154 5.23 -6.86 2.58
N ALA A 155 5.01 -7.54 1.45
CA ALA A 155 5.90 -8.60 1.02
C ALA A 155 7.36 -8.10 0.93
N HIS A 156 8.29 -8.88 1.49
CA HIS A 156 9.70 -8.51 1.51
C HIS A 156 10.37 -8.83 0.16
N THR A 157 10.14 -7.95 -0.82
CA THR A 157 10.72 -8.04 -2.17
C THR A 157 11.83 -7.01 -2.34
N PRO A 158 13.03 -7.39 -2.83
CA PRO A 158 14.04 -6.41 -3.24
C PRO A 158 13.50 -5.43 -4.30
N MET A 159 13.92 -4.16 -4.25
CA MET A 159 13.44 -3.16 -5.21
C MET A 159 13.66 -3.62 -6.66
N THR A 160 14.82 -4.18 -6.98
CA THR A 160 15.18 -4.67 -8.32
C THR A 160 14.19 -5.69 -8.87
N GLU A 161 13.76 -6.66 -8.06
CA GLU A 161 12.76 -7.66 -8.43
C GLU A 161 11.39 -7.01 -8.62
N TYR A 162 11.03 -6.06 -7.75
CA TYR A 162 9.78 -5.33 -7.87
C TYR A 162 9.71 -4.47 -9.14
N LEU A 163 10.82 -3.81 -9.49
CA LEU A 163 10.97 -3.04 -10.73
C LEU A 163 10.80 -3.93 -11.96
N ALA A 164 11.42 -5.13 -11.95
CA ALA A 164 11.29 -6.10 -13.04
C ALA A 164 9.84 -6.60 -13.20
N LYS A 165 9.12 -6.80 -12.10
CA LYS A 165 7.72 -7.27 -12.10
C LYS A 165 6.73 -6.20 -12.56
N ILE A 166 6.84 -4.97 -12.04
CA ILE A 166 5.81 -3.92 -12.21
C ILE A 166 6.17 -2.92 -13.31
N GLY A 167 7.47 -2.80 -13.64
CA GLY A 167 8.00 -1.85 -14.60
C GLY A 167 8.70 -0.68 -13.91
N THR A 168 9.97 -0.50 -14.24
CA THR A 168 10.87 0.46 -13.58
C THR A 168 10.32 1.88 -13.52
N GLU A 169 9.93 2.44 -14.67
CA GLU A 169 9.41 3.82 -14.75
C GLU A 169 8.14 4.00 -13.91
N ARG A 170 7.24 3.02 -13.95
CA ARG A 170 5.97 3.05 -13.20
C ARG A 170 6.24 3.12 -11.71
N VAL A 171 7.13 2.27 -11.20
CA VAL A 171 7.47 2.21 -9.77
C VAL A 171 8.18 3.48 -9.31
N ILE A 172 9.12 4.01 -10.09
CA ILE A 172 9.81 5.27 -9.72
C ILE A 172 8.81 6.43 -9.63
N ASN A 173 7.91 6.56 -10.60
CA ASN A 173 6.84 7.56 -10.53
C ASN A 173 5.95 7.34 -9.30
N MET A 174 5.61 6.10 -8.95
CA MET A 174 4.82 5.79 -7.75
C MET A 174 5.55 6.19 -6.46
N LEU A 175 6.84 5.87 -6.32
CA LEU A 175 7.68 6.30 -5.20
C LEU A 175 7.69 7.82 -5.04
N VAL A 176 7.89 8.55 -6.13
CA VAL A 176 7.85 10.02 -6.13
C VAL A 176 6.47 10.52 -5.68
N GLY A 177 5.39 9.97 -6.24
CA GLY A 177 4.03 10.33 -5.86
C GLY A 177 3.70 10.03 -4.41
N ASP A 178 4.08 8.88 -3.87
CA ASP A 178 3.84 8.52 -2.46
C ASP A 178 4.65 9.41 -1.51
N THR A 179 5.87 9.79 -1.90
CA THR A 179 6.70 10.74 -1.13
C THR A 179 6.04 12.12 -1.04
N GLN A 180 5.51 12.66 -2.15
CA GLN A 180 4.79 13.93 -2.12
C GLN A 180 3.54 13.85 -1.23
N ARG A 181 2.76 12.77 -1.36
CA ARG A 181 1.53 12.61 -0.57
C ARG A 181 1.83 12.49 0.92
N LEU A 182 2.95 11.87 1.31
CA LEU A 182 3.39 11.87 2.69
C LEU A 182 3.66 13.30 3.19
N THR A 183 4.28 14.18 2.39
CA THR A 183 4.47 15.59 2.78
C THR A 183 3.18 16.41 2.84
N HIS A 184 2.23 16.17 1.93
CA HIS A 184 1.02 16.97 1.84
C HIS A 184 -0.08 16.55 2.80
N TYR A 185 -0.16 15.26 3.11
CA TYR A 185 -1.17 14.69 4.00
C TYR A 185 -0.60 14.24 5.33
N ALA A 186 0.64 14.63 5.68
CA ALA A 186 1.20 14.36 7.00
C ALA A 186 0.29 14.99 8.07
N HIS A 187 -0.50 14.13 8.72
CA HIS A 187 -1.15 14.41 10.00
C HIS A 187 -0.23 13.94 11.16
N THR A 188 1.01 13.55 10.84
CA THR A 188 2.03 13.05 11.76
C THR A 188 3.26 13.95 11.71
N ASP A 189 4.00 14.07 12.82
CA ASP A 189 5.30 14.76 12.92
C ASP A 189 6.43 14.06 12.13
N GLU A 190 6.09 13.25 11.12
CA GLU A 190 7.03 12.38 10.41
C GLU A 190 7.95 13.22 9.52
N HIS A 191 9.15 13.48 10.04
CA HIS A 191 10.18 14.25 9.36
C HIS A 191 10.81 13.44 8.23
N ILE A 192 10.64 13.89 6.99
CA ILE A 192 11.37 13.31 5.85
C ILE A 192 12.84 13.75 5.93
N PRO A 193 13.81 12.82 6.06
CA PRO A 193 15.21 13.17 6.17
C PRO A 193 15.73 13.92 4.94
N THR A 194 16.70 14.83 5.13
CA THR A 194 17.26 15.66 4.04
C THR A 194 17.78 14.84 2.86
N HIS A 195 18.38 13.67 3.08
CA HIS A 195 18.88 12.83 1.99
C HIS A 195 17.75 12.25 1.13
N VAL A 196 16.60 11.90 1.74
CA VAL A 196 15.39 11.46 1.05
C VAL A 196 14.77 12.62 0.26
N GLN A 197 14.68 13.82 0.85
CA GLN A 197 14.19 15.00 0.15
C GLN A 197 15.04 15.32 -1.09
N ARG A 198 16.37 15.19 -0.97
CA ARG A 198 17.30 15.42 -2.10
C ARG A 198 17.13 14.37 -3.21
N ALA A 199 16.99 13.09 -2.87
CA ALA A 199 16.72 12.03 -3.85
C ALA A 199 15.38 12.26 -4.57
N TYR A 200 14.33 12.58 -3.81
CA TYR A 200 13.02 12.95 -4.35
C TYR A 200 13.10 14.12 -5.35
N GLN A 201 13.82 15.19 -5.02
CA GLN A 201 13.98 16.33 -5.93
C GLN A 201 14.78 15.99 -7.20
N ARG A 202 15.79 15.14 -7.10
CA ARG A 202 16.54 14.65 -8.28
C ARG A 202 15.67 13.83 -9.21
N LEU A 203 14.81 12.95 -8.67
CA LEU A 203 13.87 12.16 -9.46
C LEU A 203 12.81 13.04 -10.16
N ILE A 204 12.30 14.08 -9.50
CA ILE A 204 11.42 15.07 -10.14
C ILE A 204 12.13 15.78 -11.28
N THR A 205 13.36 16.24 -11.04
CA THR A 205 14.19 16.93 -12.05
C THR A 205 14.48 16.02 -13.24
N ALA A 206 14.64 14.71 -13.01
CA ALA A 206 14.80 13.70 -14.04
C ALA A 206 13.51 13.37 -14.81
N GLY A 207 12.35 13.93 -14.44
CA GLY A 207 11.08 13.82 -15.17
C GLY A 207 10.08 12.81 -14.63
N TYR A 208 10.32 12.17 -13.48
CA TYR A 208 9.41 11.19 -12.88
C TYR A 208 8.25 11.85 -12.12
N THR A 209 7.35 12.53 -12.84
CA THR A 209 6.32 13.41 -12.25
C THR A 209 4.88 12.95 -12.47
N THR A 210 4.65 11.85 -13.19
CA THR A 210 3.31 11.44 -13.66
C THR A 210 2.32 11.08 -12.55
N ARG A 211 2.81 10.85 -11.32
CA ARG A 211 2.02 10.50 -10.14
C ARG A 211 1.99 11.58 -9.06
N LEU A 212 2.61 12.73 -9.32
CA LEU A 212 2.47 13.89 -8.45
C LEU A 212 1.01 14.38 -8.46
N LEU A 213 0.56 14.87 -7.31
CA LEU A 213 -0.63 15.69 -7.20
C LEU A 213 -0.42 16.94 -8.05
N ARG A 214 -1.39 17.26 -8.90
CA ARG A 214 -1.38 18.53 -9.62
C ARG A 214 -1.61 19.64 -8.60
N SER A 215 -0.79 20.67 -8.65
CA SER A 215 -1.06 21.91 -7.92
C SER A 215 -2.39 22.47 -8.43
N SER A 216 -3.33 22.68 -7.52
CA SER A 216 -4.55 23.46 -7.75
C SER A 216 -4.21 24.91 -8.07
#